data_AF-A0A401FNI6-F1
#
_entry.id   AF-A0A401FNI6-F1
#
_cell.length_a   1.000
_cell.length_b   1.000
_cell.length_c   1.000
_cell.angle_alpha   90.00
_cell.angle_beta   90.00
_cell.angle_gamma   90.00
#
_symmetry.space_group_name_H-M   'P 1'
#
loop_
_entity.id
_entity.type
_entity.pdbx_description
1 polymer ?
#
loop_
_entity_poly.entity_id
_entity_poly.type
_entity_poly.pdbx_seq_one_letter_code
_entity_poly.pdbx_strand_id
1 'polypeptide(L)'
;MLEENEKFGPSIDGLEKMLEDVENTYDEFTDLTDKGDPNGAEEVLSDLNNSSNKLADDIDKIPGLYKTLEEEFSTQLDEITEGYHEMKSQRYNFQGDNILAKVMALKSKRTTNLEELRKLNIGLVQKNNNDIANDIDGLYDRLEREIKAKATVNHENKVLSEYLDHVTTQNDDLDTKLKRLSVSYDLNHQEIEINRQYGQQIHTIQMDFDRQQAAMVEGSAIYSEIAEHQEKMVRDLSQIEESQKDLYESIVTIPERETSARNSLRDFDIEMRNKKRRIDNLNLPGLPDDYTAIFTNVIKEIKRLDDALNLPKVNVDDVAKQVVMIESDVDSVEEATQQLVDDASLAEQALQFSNRYVASNEIIANASRQARQLFDQAYNYHDSLAVISQALEDEKPGSFDKLANDYYDRSEK
;
A
#
# COMPACT_ATOMS: atom_id res chain seq x y z
N MET A 1 -66.54 26.00 -12.03
CA MET A 1 -67.22 24.70 -11.91
C MET A 1 -66.64 23.64 -12.86
N LEU A 2 -66.60 23.80 -14.19
CA LEU A 2 -65.94 22.80 -15.08
C LEU A 2 -64.41 22.74 -14.93
N GLU A 3 -63.72 23.90 -14.86
CA GLU A 3 -62.26 23.95 -14.61
C GLU A 3 -61.83 23.52 -13.20
N GLU A 4 -62.77 23.47 -12.25
CA GLU A 4 -62.51 22.93 -10.91
C GLU A 4 -62.73 21.43 -10.88
N ASN A 5 -63.74 20.92 -11.61
CA ASN A 5 -63.98 19.49 -11.70
C ASN A 5 -62.81 18.75 -12.37
N GLU A 6 -62.25 19.31 -13.44
CA GLU A 6 -61.09 18.69 -14.12
C GLU A 6 -59.86 18.52 -13.22
N LYS A 7 -59.71 19.33 -12.17
CA LYS A 7 -58.58 19.22 -11.21
C LYS A 7 -58.67 18.01 -10.30
N PHE A 8 -59.87 17.46 -10.09
CA PHE A 8 -60.09 16.29 -9.24
C PHE A 8 -60.10 14.97 -10.03
N GLY A 9 -60.11 15.05 -11.36
CA GLY A 9 -59.94 13.91 -12.25
C GLY A 9 -60.88 12.74 -11.93
N PRO A 10 -60.39 11.49 -11.87
CA PRO A 10 -61.23 10.32 -11.59
C PRO A 10 -61.75 10.24 -10.15
N SER A 11 -61.31 11.13 -9.24
CA SER A 11 -61.72 11.14 -7.83
C SER A 11 -63.00 11.92 -7.57
N ILE A 12 -63.54 12.63 -8.56
CA ILE A 12 -64.79 13.41 -8.44
C ILE A 12 -65.93 12.53 -7.95
N ASP A 13 -66.15 11.37 -8.58
CA ASP A 13 -67.21 10.42 -8.20
C ASP A 13 -67.09 9.99 -6.71
N GLY A 14 -65.84 9.84 -6.24
CA GLY A 14 -65.55 9.46 -4.86
C GLY A 14 -65.80 10.60 -3.87
N LEU A 15 -65.41 11.83 -4.24
CA LEU A 15 -65.63 13.03 -3.44
C LEU A 15 -67.12 13.39 -3.35
N GLU A 16 -67.87 13.24 -4.44
CA GLU A 16 -69.34 13.43 -4.46
C GLU A 16 -70.04 12.46 -3.51
N LYS A 17 -69.61 11.19 -3.49
CA LYS A 17 -70.15 10.19 -2.57
C LYS A 17 -69.80 10.49 -1.11
N MET A 18 -68.57 10.92 -0.83
CA MET A 18 -68.19 11.34 0.53
C MET A 18 -68.95 12.59 0.98
N LEU A 19 -69.26 13.52 0.07
CA LEU A 19 -70.08 14.69 0.35
C LEU A 19 -71.51 14.28 0.69
N GLU A 20 -72.11 13.36 -0.09
CA GLU A 20 -73.44 12.80 0.18
C GLU A 20 -73.49 12.08 1.54
N ASP A 21 -72.45 11.30 1.88
CA ASP A 21 -72.33 10.63 3.18
C ASP A 21 -72.22 11.64 4.35
N VAL A 22 -71.50 12.74 4.17
CA VAL A 22 -71.41 13.84 5.16
C VAL A 22 -72.76 14.55 5.32
N GLU A 23 -73.48 14.80 4.23
CA GLU A 23 -74.84 15.39 4.28
C GLU A 23 -75.83 14.46 5.01
N ASN A 24 -75.81 13.16 4.71
CA ASN A 24 -76.64 12.17 5.39
C ASN A 24 -76.33 12.07 6.90
N THR A 25 -75.05 12.13 7.27
CA THR A 25 -74.61 12.10 8.69
C THR A 25 -75.02 13.38 9.42
N TYR A 26 -75.05 14.52 8.73
CA TYR A 26 -75.53 15.79 9.27
C TYR A 26 -77.04 15.78 9.52
N ASP A 27 -77.81 15.19 8.60
CA ASP A 27 -79.25 14.99 8.77
C ASP A 27 -79.54 14.06 9.95
N GLU A 28 -78.79 12.96 10.10
CA GLU A 28 -78.91 12.04 11.25
C GLU A 28 -78.58 12.71 12.60
N PHE A 29 -77.55 13.56 12.63
CA PHE A 29 -77.22 14.38 13.79
C PHE A 29 -78.36 15.34 14.17
N THR A 30 -78.95 16.01 13.18
CA THR A 30 -80.06 16.96 13.38
C THR A 30 -81.28 16.24 13.95
N ASP A 31 -81.58 15.05 13.41
CA ASP A 31 -82.68 14.18 13.84
C ASP A 31 -82.50 13.66 15.28
N LEU A 32 -81.28 13.27 15.68
CA LEU A 32 -80.96 12.80 17.03
C LEU A 32 -80.99 13.92 18.06
N THR A 33 -80.56 15.12 17.66
CA THR A 33 -80.63 16.34 18.48
C THR A 33 -82.08 16.75 18.75
N ASP A 34 -82.95 16.66 17.74
CA ASP A 34 -84.38 16.94 17.86
C ASP A 34 -85.13 15.88 18.71
N LYS A 35 -84.65 14.63 18.72
CA LYS A 35 -85.19 13.52 19.54
C LYS A 35 -84.68 13.51 20.99
N GLY A 36 -83.69 14.34 21.32
CA GLY A 36 -83.23 14.57 22.70
C GLY A 36 -82.31 13.50 23.28
N ASP A 37 -81.54 12.78 22.45
CA ASP A 37 -80.52 11.81 22.89
C ASP A 37 -79.10 12.41 22.80
N PRO A 38 -78.56 12.98 23.88
CA PRO A 38 -77.27 13.68 23.84
C PRO A 38 -76.06 12.76 23.66
N ASN A 39 -76.15 11.47 24.00
CA ASN A 39 -74.99 10.57 23.91
C ASN A 39 -74.77 10.07 22.47
N GLY A 40 -75.84 9.73 21.74
CA GLY A 40 -75.75 9.36 20.32
C GLY A 40 -75.35 10.54 19.42
N ALA A 41 -75.77 11.75 19.78
CA ALA A 41 -75.42 12.97 19.04
C ALA A 41 -73.92 13.31 19.12
N GLU A 42 -73.23 12.98 20.22
CA GLU A 42 -71.79 13.26 20.37
C GLU A 42 -70.92 12.34 19.50
N GLU A 43 -71.29 11.07 19.37
CA GLU A 43 -70.63 10.10 18.48
C GLU A 43 -70.80 10.50 17.01
N VAL A 44 -72.03 10.80 16.59
CA VAL A 44 -72.32 11.25 15.21
C VAL A 44 -71.65 12.60 14.90
N LEU A 45 -71.56 13.52 15.86
CA LEU A 45 -70.83 14.79 15.69
C LEU A 45 -69.32 14.58 15.53
N SER A 46 -68.74 13.64 16.28
CA SER A 46 -67.33 13.26 16.12
C SER A 46 -67.09 12.67 14.73
N ASP A 47 -67.96 11.76 14.28
CA ASP A 47 -67.86 11.13 12.95
C ASP A 47 -68.06 12.13 11.81
N LEU A 48 -68.99 13.08 11.97
CA LEU A 48 -69.20 14.19 11.04
C LEU A 48 -67.95 15.09 10.97
N ASN A 49 -67.37 15.46 12.11
CA ASN A 49 -66.14 16.27 12.14
C ASN A 49 -64.97 15.52 11.50
N ASN A 50 -64.81 14.23 11.78
CA ASN A 50 -63.75 13.41 11.17
C ASN A 50 -63.93 13.29 9.65
N SER A 51 -65.15 13.04 9.20
CA SER A 51 -65.47 12.89 7.77
C SER A 51 -65.34 14.23 7.01
N SER A 52 -65.78 15.33 7.61
CA SER A 52 -65.65 16.69 7.07
C SER A 52 -64.19 17.15 7.00
N ASN A 53 -63.40 16.90 8.06
CA ASN A 53 -61.96 17.18 8.04
C ASN A 53 -61.24 16.35 6.98
N LYS A 54 -61.59 15.06 6.84
CA LYS A 54 -61.02 14.18 5.81
C LYS A 54 -61.38 14.66 4.40
N LEU A 55 -62.63 15.05 4.17
CA LEU A 55 -63.07 15.60 2.89
C LEU A 55 -62.34 16.91 2.55
N ALA A 56 -62.16 17.80 3.52
CA ALA A 56 -61.40 19.03 3.34
C ALA A 56 -59.91 18.75 3.00
N ASP A 57 -59.28 17.81 3.71
CA ASP A 57 -57.91 17.36 3.44
C ASP A 57 -57.77 16.73 2.04
N ASP A 58 -58.74 15.92 1.63
CA ASP A 58 -58.75 15.24 0.33
C ASP A 58 -58.94 16.27 -0.81
N ILE A 59 -59.84 17.25 -0.65
CA ILE A 59 -60.04 18.35 -1.60
C ILE A 59 -58.77 19.20 -1.77
N ASP A 60 -57.99 19.40 -0.71
CA ASP A 60 -56.73 20.16 -0.78
C ASP A 60 -55.60 19.36 -1.45
N LYS A 61 -55.49 18.06 -1.17
CA LYS A 61 -54.36 17.21 -1.61
C LYS A 61 -54.54 16.57 -2.98
N ILE A 62 -55.77 16.19 -3.36
CA ILE A 62 -56.05 15.46 -4.62
C ILE A 62 -55.60 16.24 -5.87
N PRO A 63 -55.87 17.56 -6.01
CA PRO A 63 -55.47 18.30 -7.20
C PRO A 63 -53.96 18.27 -7.46
N GLY A 64 -53.14 18.39 -6.41
CA GLY A 64 -51.69 18.31 -6.52
C GLY A 64 -51.22 16.92 -6.93
N LEU A 65 -51.76 15.88 -6.30
CA LEU A 65 -51.40 14.48 -6.60
C LEU A 65 -51.83 14.07 -8.01
N TYR A 66 -53.01 14.50 -8.45
CA TYR A 66 -53.52 14.24 -9.80
C TYR A 66 -52.66 14.92 -10.86
N LYS A 67 -52.32 16.20 -10.66
CA LYS A 67 -51.46 16.93 -11.59
C LYS A 67 -50.09 16.27 -11.75
N THR A 68 -49.44 15.88 -10.66
CA THR A 68 -48.15 15.19 -10.72
C THR A 68 -48.26 13.85 -11.46
N LEU A 69 -49.35 13.10 -11.24
CA LEU A 69 -49.57 11.81 -11.90
C LEU A 69 -49.86 11.92 -13.39
N GLU A 70 -50.72 12.85 -13.80
CA GLU A 70 -51.21 12.93 -15.17
C GLU A 70 -50.33 13.81 -16.06
N GLU A 71 -49.90 14.97 -15.56
CA GLU A 71 -49.10 15.92 -16.35
C GLU A 71 -47.60 15.67 -16.17
N GLU A 72 -47.08 15.74 -14.94
CA GLU A 72 -45.63 15.74 -14.69
C GLU A 72 -45.00 14.38 -15.01
N PHE A 73 -45.50 13.28 -14.42
CA PHE A 73 -44.96 11.95 -14.66
C PHE A 73 -45.20 11.47 -16.09
N SER A 74 -46.30 11.86 -16.75
CA SER A 74 -46.47 11.50 -18.16
C SER A 74 -45.44 12.19 -19.04
N THR A 75 -45.26 13.50 -18.84
CA THR A 75 -44.28 14.29 -19.59
C THR A 75 -42.87 13.75 -19.36
N GLN A 76 -42.47 13.50 -18.12
CA GLN A 76 -41.14 12.97 -17.79
C GLN A 76 -40.89 11.57 -18.39
N LEU A 77 -41.88 10.67 -18.37
CA LEU A 77 -41.73 9.33 -18.96
C LEU A 77 -41.63 9.39 -20.49
N ASP A 78 -42.32 10.34 -21.13
CA ASP A 78 -42.23 10.57 -22.57
C ASP A 78 -40.88 11.21 -22.94
N GLU A 79 -40.41 12.21 -22.18
CA GLU A 79 -39.07 12.80 -22.31
C GLU A 79 -37.96 11.75 -22.17
N ILE A 80 -38.05 10.86 -21.17
CA ILE A 80 -37.11 9.74 -20.99
C ILE A 80 -37.13 8.80 -22.20
N THR A 81 -38.31 8.56 -22.77
CA THR A 81 -38.46 7.69 -23.95
C THR A 81 -37.82 8.32 -25.18
N GLU A 82 -38.08 9.61 -25.42
CA GLU A 82 -37.48 10.36 -26.52
C GLU A 82 -35.96 10.48 -26.36
N GLY A 83 -35.48 10.85 -25.17
CA GLY A 83 -34.06 10.91 -24.84
C GLY A 83 -33.37 9.56 -25.01
N TYR A 84 -34.01 8.46 -24.61
CA TYR A 84 -33.51 7.11 -24.84
C TYR A 84 -33.37 6.78 -26.34
N HIS A 85 -34.37 7.14 -27.16
CA HIS A 85 -34.31 6.93 -28.61
C HIS A 85 -33.23 7.79 -29.27
N GLU A 86 -33.07 9.04 -28.86
CA GLU A 86 -32.01 9.91 -29.33
C GLU A 86 -30.63 9.33 -28.97
N MET A 87 -30.45 8.85 -27.75
CA MET A 87 -29.22 8.18 -27.32
C MET A 87 -28.95 6.88 -28.09
N LYS A 88 -29.97 6.04 -28.36
CA LYS A 88 -29.81 4.87 -29.26
C LYS A 88 -29.35 5.30 -30.65
N SER A 89 -29.88 6.40 -31.20
CA SER A 89 -29.47 6.93 -32.50
C SER A 89 -28.01 7.40 -32.52
N GLN A 90 -27.54 7.95 -31.40
CA GLN A 90 -26.15 8.36 -31.18
C GLN A 90 -25.22 7.21 -30.74
N ARG A 91 -25.65 5.95 -30.91
CA ARG A 91 -24.90 4.72 -30.61
C ARG A 91 -24.53 4.54 -29.13
N TYR A 92 -25.40 5.00 -28.22
CA TYR A 92 -25.28 4.62 -26.80
C TYR A 92 -25.95 3.26 -26.58
N ASN A 93 -25.28 2.40 -25.81
CA ASN A 93 -25.85 1.16 -25.29
C ASN A 93 -25.89 1.21 -23.77
N PHE A 94 -26.89 0.55 -23.21
CA PHE A 94 -27.13 0.54 -21.77
C PHE A 94 -27.10 -0.90 -21.25
N GLN A 95 -26.52 -1.07 -20.06
CA GLN A 95 -26.52 -2.35 -19.39
C GLN A 95 -27.96 -2.78 -19.04
N GLY A 96 -28.38 -3.93 -19.57
CA GLY A 96 -29.74 -4.42 -19.47
C GLY A 96 -30.73 -3.50 -20.19
N ASP A 97 -31.02 -3.84 -21.46
CA ASP A 97 -31.90 -3.15 -22.44
C ASP A 97 -33.38 -3.11 -22.00
N ASN A 98 -33.61 -2.81 -20.72
CA ASN A 98 -34.88 -2.82 -19.99
C ASN A 98 -35.31 -1.40 -19.60
N ILE A 99 -34.65 -0.34 -20.10
CA ILE A 99 -35.09 1.04 -19.84
C ILE A 99 -36.53 1.21 -20.36
N LEU A 100 -36.80 0.79 -21.60
CA LEU A 100 -38.16 0.80 -22.16
C LEU A 100 -39.14 -0.07 -21.37
N ALA A 101 -38.71 -1.25 -20.91
CA ALA A 101 -39.54 -2.13 -20.08
C ALA A 101 -39.87 -1.49 -18.71
N LYS A 102 -38.90 -0.80 -18.09
CA LYS A 102 -39.09 -0.04 -16.84
C LYS A 102 -40.02 1.15 -17.06
N VAL A 103 -39.87 1.89 -18.15
CA VAL A 103 -40.79 2.98 -18.51
C VAL A 103 -42.21 2.45 -18.69
N MET A 104 -42.39 1.33 -19.38
CA MET A 104 -43.71 0.67 -19.49
C MET A 104 -44.27 0.24 -18.13
N ALA A 105 -43.43 -0.33 -17.26
CA ALA A 105 -43.83 -0.69 -15.90
C ALA A 105 -44.24 0.55 -15.07
N LEU A 106 -43.54 1.67 -15.22
CA LEU A 106 -43.87 2.94 -14.57
C LEU A 106 -45.18 3.53 -15.11
N LYS A 107 -45.41 3.48 -16.43
CA LYS A 107 -46.71 3.86 -17.03
C LYS A 107 -47.84 3.00 -16.45
N SER A 108 -47.63 1.70 -16.26
CA SER A 108 -48.62 0.82 -15.61
C SER A 108 -48.82 1.15 -14.14
N LYS A 109 -47.75 1.38 -13.36
CA LYS A 109 -47.84 1.79 -11.95
C LYS A 109 -48.60 3.10 -11.81
N ARG A 110 -48.36 4.06 -12.71
CA ARG A 110 -49.10 5.34 -12.80
C ARG A 110 -50.59 5.12 -13.00
N THR A 111 -50.99 4.27 -13.96
CA THR A 111 -52.40 3.92 -14.19
C THR A 111 -53.03 3.25 -12.97
N THR A 112 -52.33 2.34 -12.30
CA THR A 112 -52.80 1.74 -11.05
C THR A 112 -52.95 2.79 -9.95
N ASN A 113 -52.03 3.75 -9.86
CA ASN A 113 -52.09 4.80 -8.85
C ASN A 113 -53.23 5.79 -9.09
N LEU A 114 -53.57 6.07 -10.35
CA LEU A 114 -54.77 6.83 -10.73
C LEU A 114 -56.06 6.12 -10.28
N GLU A 115 -56.11 4.79 -10.35
CA GLU A 115 -57.25 4.02 -9.85
C GLU A 115 -57.32 4.00 -8.30
N GLU A 116 -56.18 4.00 -7.62
CA GLU A 116 -56.16 4.16 -6.15
C GLU A 116 -56.53 5.59 -5.71
N LEU A 117 -56.22 6.59 -6.53
CA LEU A 117 -56.68 7.97 -6.35
C LEU A 117 -58.20 8.07 -6.54
N ARG A 118 -58.79 7.34 -7.49
CA ARG A 118 -60.25 7.19 -7.63
C ARG A 118 -60.91 6.63 -6.37
N LYS A 119 -60.25 5.69 -5.69
CA LYS A 119 -60.72 5.10 -4.43
C LYS A 119 -60.45 5.96 -3.18
N LEU A 120 -59.88 7.16 -3.36
CA LEU A 120 -59.56 8.11 -2.28
C LEU A 120 -58.53 7.58 -1.27
N ASN A 121 -57.63 6.69 -1.70
CA ASN A 121 -56.56 6.15 -0.86
C ASN A 121 -55.32 7.08 -0.83
N ILE A 122 -55.49 8.32 -0.36
CA ILE A 122 -54.48 9.39 -0.48
C ILE A 122 -53.11 9.01 0.09
N GLY A 123 -53.07 8.32 1.24
CA GLY A 123 -51.81 7.88 1.84
C GLY A 123 -51.04 6.85 0.99
N LEU A 124 -51.75 5.94 0.31
CA LEU A 124 -51.14 4.98 -0.61
C LEU A 124 -50.70 5.67 -1.91
N VAL A 125 -51.52 6.59 -2.42
CA VAL A 125 -51.21 7.38 -3.63
C VAL A 125 -49.94 8.19 -3.44
N GLN A 126 -49.78 8.85 -2.30
CA GLN A 126 -48.61 9.67 -2.01
C GLN A 126 -47.34 8.84 -1.89
N LYS A 127 -47.42 7.66 -1.26
CA LYS A 127 -46.30 6.72 -1.20
C LYS A 127 -45.91 6.22 -2.60
N ASN A 128 -46.89 5.79 -3.39
CA ASN A 128 -46.66 5.33 -4.76
C ASN A 128 -46.12 6.46 -5.65
N ASN A 129 -46.55 7.70 -5.46
CA ASN A 129 -45.99 8.86 -6.18
C ASN A 129 -44.52 9.07 -5.85
N ASN A 130 -44.14 8.98 -4.58
CA ASN A 130 -42.72 9.06 -4.18
C ASN A 130 -41.91 7.91 -4.78
N ASP A 131 -42.45 6.69 -4.79
CA ASP A 131 -41.79 5.53 -5.39
C ASP A 131 -41.62 5.71 -6.91
N ILE A 132 -42.64 6.23 -7.61
CA ILE A 132 -42.57 6.55 -9.04
C ILE A 132 -41.55 7.66 -9.31
N ALA A 133 -41.53 8.72 -8.50
CA ALA A 133 -40.56 9.80 -8.62
C ALA A 133 -39.12 9.29 -8.45
N ASN A 134 -38.85 8.50 -7.41
CA ASN A 134 -37.54 7.88 -7.19
C ASN A 134 -37.12 6.96 -8.35
N ASP A 135 -38.07 6.18 -8.90
CA ASP A 135 -37.82 5.32 -10.06
C ASP A 135 -37.51 6.15 -11.32
N ILE A 136 -38.17 7.30 -11.52
CA ILE A 136 -37.92 8.25 -12.61
C ILE A 136 -36.54 8.91 -12.47
N ASP A 137 -36.21 9.41 -11.27
CA ASP A 137 -34.91 10.01 -10.98
C ASP A 137 -33.78 9.00 -11.24
N GLY A 138 -33.96 7.75 -10.80
CA GLY A 138 -33.00 6.68 -11.08
C GLY A 138 -32.87 6.32 -12.58
N LEU A 139 -33.87 6.60 -13.42
CA LEU A 139 -33.73 6.49 -14.87
C LEU A 139 -32.93 7.65 -15.45
N TYR A 140 -33.18 8.89 -15.00
CA TYR A 140 -32.40 10.06 -15.38
C TYR A 140 -30.92 9.90 -15.01
N ASP A 141 -30.62 9.45 -13.79
CA ASP A 141 -29.25 9.20 -13.34
C ASP A 141 -28.51 8.22 -14.25
N ARG A 142 -29.20 7.18 -14.74
CA ARG A 142 -28.60 6.20 -15.66
C ARG A 142 -28.32 6.79 -17.03
N LEU A 143 -29.23 7.61 -17.56
CA LEU A 143 -29.02 8.32 -18.83
C LEU A 143 -27.85 9.31 -18.71
N GLU A 144 -27.85 10.11 -17.65
CA GLU A 144 -26.81 11.10 -17.39
C GLU A 144 -25.45 10.43 -17.18
N ARG A 145 -25.40 9.31 -16.45
CA ARG A 145 -24.16 8.54 -16.25
C ARG A 145 -23.54 8.08 -17.57
N GLU A 146 -24.32 7.62 -18.54
CA GLU A 146 -23.78 7.23 -19.86
C GLU A 146 -23.28 8.43 -20.67
N ILE A 147 -23.98 9.58 -20.61
CA ILE A 147 -23.55 10.81 -21.28
C ILE A 147 -22.21 11.29 -20.71
N LYS A 148 -22.11 11.36 -19.37
CA LYS A 148 -20.87 11.72 -18.67
C LYS A 148 -19.76 10.72 -18.97
N ALA A 149 -20.04 9.42 -18.89
CA ALA A 149 -19.07 8.37 -19.14
C ALA A 149 -18.47 8.45 -20.55
N LYS A 150 -19.27 8.74 -21.59
CA LYS A 150 -18.73 8.90 -22.95
C LYS A 150 -17.77 10.07 -23.08
N ALA A 151 -18.07 11.21 -22.45
CA ALA A 151 -17.17 12.36 -22.45
C ALA A 151 -15.85 12.02 -21.75
N THR A 152 -15.93 11.38 -20.58
CA THR A 152 -14.77 10.91 -19.82
C THR A 152 -13.93 9.91 -20.61
N VAL A 153 -14.53 8.83 -21.12
CA VAL A 153 -13.84 7.78 -21.88
C VAL A 153 -13.14 8.34 -23.12
N ASN A 154 -13.74 9.30 -23.84
CA ASN A 154 -13.07 9.91 -25.00
C ASN A 154 -11.83 10.71 -24.61
N HIS A 155 -11.85 11.40 -23.46
CA HIS A 155 -10.69 12.12 -22.95
C HIS A 155 -9.63 11.16 -22.41
N GLU A 156 -10.06 10.22 -21.56
CA GLU A 156 -9.19 9.25 -20.90
C GLU A 156 -8.57 8.27 -21.88
N ASN A 157 -9.24 7.89 -22.98
CA ASN A 157 -8.67 7.03 -24.01
C ASN A 157 -7.32 7.51 -24.53
N LYS A 158 -7.19 8.82 -24.78
CA LYS A 158 -5.93 9.37 -25.29
C LYS A 158 -4.85 9.30 -24.23
N VAL A 159 -5.17 9.68 -23.00
CA VAL A 159 -4.25 9.66 -21.86
C VAL A 159 -3.80 8.24 -21.55
N LEU A 160 -4.74 7.28 -21.54
CA LEU A 160 -4.49 5.87 -21.26
C LEU A 160 -3.64 5.23 -22.37
N SER A 161 -3.85 5.59 -23.64
CA SER A 161 -2.98 5.15 -24.74
C SER A 161 -1.55 5.66 -24.57
N GLU A 162 -1.36 6.95 -24.29
CA GLU A 162 -0.03 7.53 -24.04
C GLU A 162 0.64 6.90 -22.81
N TYR A 163 -0.14 6.59 -21.78
CA TYR A 163 0.35 5.96 -20.56
C TYR A 163 0.74 4.49 -20.78
N LEU A 164 -0.05 3.73 -21.54
CA LEU A 164 0.28 2.36 -21.95
C LEU A 164 1.58 2.31 -22.75
N ASP A 165 1.75 3.23 -23.71
CA ASP A 165 2.99 3.34 -24.49
C ASP A 165 4.19 3.65 -23.58
N HIS A 166 4.00 4.53 -22.59
CA HIS A 166 5.04 4.88 -21.62
C HIS A 166 5.48 3.68 -20.77
N VAL A 167 4.53 3.01 -20.11
CA VAL A 167 4.80 1.86 -19.22
C VAL A 167 5.38 0.68 -20.03
N THR A 168 4.94 0.48 -21.27
CA THR A 168 5.50 -0.53 -22.17
C THR A 168 6.96 -0.22 -22.52
N THR A 169 7.25 1.04 -22.89
CA THR A 169 8.62 1.47 -23.22
C THR A 169 9.54 1.33 -22.01
N GLN A 170 9.08 1.71 -20.82
CA GLN A 170 9.84 1.52 -19.58
C GLN A 170 10.13 0.04 -19.30
N ASN A 171 9.16 -0.84 -19.54
CA ASN A 171 9.33 -2.29 -19.38
C ASN A 171 10.39 -2.87 -20.34
N ASP A 172 10.39 -2.42 -21.60
CA ASP A 172 11.35 -2.85 -22.62
C ASP A 172 12.77 -2.32 -22.35
N ASP A 173 12.88 -1.08 -21.87
CA ASP A 173 14.14 -0.50 -21.41
C ASP A 173 14.68 -1.27 -20.21
N LEU A 174 13.82 -1.64 -19.26
CA LEU A 174 14.18 -2.43 -18.08
C LEU A 174 14.62 -3.84 -18.47
N ASP A 175 13.93 -4.48 -19.41
CA ASP A 175 14.30 -5.78 -19.97
C ASP A 175 15.69 -5.75 -20.63
N THR A 176 15.96 -4.70 -21.41
CA THR A 176 17.25 -4.51 -22.07
C THR A 176 18.38 -4.30 -21.05
N LYS A 177 18.14 -3.49 -20.01
CA LYS A 177 19.10 -3.27 -18.93
C LYS A 177 19.35 -4.56 -18.14
N LEU A 178 18.30 -5.29 -17.78
CA LEU A 178 18.37 -6.58 -17.10
C LEU A 178 19.18 -7.59 -17.91
N LYS A 179 18.90 -7.73 -19.21
CA LYS A 179 19.68 -8.60 -20.11
C LYS A 179 21.15 -8.22 -20.12
N ARG A 180 21.47 -6.93 -20.23
CA ARG A 180 22.86 -6.44 -20.19
C ARG A 180 23.55 -6.78 -18.87
N LEU A 181 22.86 -6.59 -17.75
CA LEU A 181 23.41 -6.88 -16.42
C LEU A 181 23.55 -8.38 -16.17
N SER A 182 22.62 -9.21 -16.65
CA SER A 182 22.66 -10.67 -16.53
C SER A 182 23.91 -11.34 -17.14
N VAL A 183 24.61 -10.62 -18.03
CA VAL A 183 25.88 -11.06 -18.63
C VAL A 183 27.01 -11.00 -17.61
N SER A 184 27.05 -9.96 -16.77
CA SER A 184 28.16 -9.67 -15.85
C SER A 184 27.81 -9.96 -14.38
N TYR A 185 26.52 -10.05 -14.06
CA TYR A 185 26.01 -10.20 -12.69
C TYR A 185 25.09 -11.42 -12.58
N ASP A 186 25.09 -12.02 -11.39
CA ASP A 186 24.11 -13.02 -11.01
C ASP A 186 22.88 -12.36 -10.39
N LEU A 187 21.71 -12.57 -11.01
CA LEU A 187 20.45 -11.93 -10.63
C LEU A 187 19.62 -12.96 -9.85
N ASN A 188 19.70 -12.89 -8.52
CA ASN A 188 19.20 -13.91 -7.61
C ASN A 188 17.75 -13.70 -7.16
N HIS A 189 17.12 -12.58 -7.50
CA HIS A 189 15.79 -12.21 -7.00
C HIS A 189 14.71 -12.34 -8.06
N GLN A 190 14.96 -13.13 -9.10
CA GLN A 190 14.02 -13.39 -10.19
C GLN A 190 13.61 -12.11 -10.94
N GLU A 191 14.50 -11.10 -10.95
CA GLU A 191 14.29 -9.77 -11.53
C GLU A 191 13.82 -9.86 -12.99
N ILE A 192 14.41 -10.79 -13.76
CA ILE A 192 14.03 -11.07 -15.15
C ILE A 192 12.61 -11.63 -15.26
N GLU A 193 12.24 -12.57 -14.38
CA GLU A 193 10.93 -13.20 -14.41
C GLU A 193 9.84 -12.22 -13.98
N ILE A 194 10.12 -11.40 -12.96
CA ILE A 194 9.24 -10.32 -12.50
C ILE A 194 9.00 -9.31 -13.62
N ASN A 195 10.05 -8.85 -14.31
CA ASN A 195 9.89 -7.93 -15.45
C ASN A 195 9.10 -8.57 -16.60
N ARG A 196 9.27 -9.87 -16.83
CA ARG A 196 8.46 -10.61 -17.81
C ARG A 196 6.98 -10.69 -17.42
N GLN A 197 6.69 -10.83 -16.13
CA GLN A 197 5.32 -10.81 -15.62
C GLN A 197 4.67 -9.43 -15.80
N TYR A 198 5.41 -8.34 -15.54
CA TYR A 198 4.93 -6.98 -15.86
C TYR A 198 4.59 -6.83 -17.33
N GLY A 199 5.47 -7.27 -18.23
CA GLY A 199 5.19 -7.29 -19.67
C GLY A 199 3.93 -8.06 -20.05
N GLN A 200 3.66 -9.21 -19.41
CA GLN A 200 2.43 -9.98 -19.66
C GLN A 200 1.17 -9.26 -19.15
N GLN A 201 1.25 -8.62 -17.98
CA GLN A 201 0.14 -7.85 -17.42
C GLN A 201 -0.17 -6.63 -18.29
N ILE A 202 0.85 -5.86 -18.68
CA ILE A 202 0.74 -4.74 -19.61
C ILE A 202 0.12 -5.19 -20.93
N HIS A 203 0.57 -6.33 -21.48
CA HIS A 203 0.00 -6.86 -22.72
C HIS A 203 -1.48 -7.25 -22.58
N THR A 204 -1.86 -7.83 -21.44
CA THR A 204 -3.27 -8.15 -21.16
C THR A 204 -4.13 -6.89 -21.09
N ILE A 205 -3.63 -5.85 -20.40
CA ILE A 205 -4.28 -4.54 -20.31
C ILE A 205 -4.39 -3.91 -21.71
N GLN A 206 -3.33 -3.97 -22.52
CA GLN A 206 -3.36 -3.48 -23.91
C GLN A 206 -4.41 -4.20 -24.75
N MET A 207 -4.50 -5.53 -24.66
CA MET A 207 -5.50 -6.31 -25.38
C MET A 207 -6.93 -5.93 -24.98
N ASP A 208 -7.17 -5.74 -23.69
CA ASP A 208 -8.47 -5.30 -23.18
C ASP A 208 -8.80 -3.88 -23.64
N PHE A 209 -7.82 -2.97 -23.66
CA PHE A 209 -7.99 -1.60 -24.15
C PHE A 209 -8.30 -1.57 -25.64
N ASP A 210 -7.57 -2.34 -26.46
CA ASP A 210 -7.81 -2.47 -27.90
C ASP A 210 -9.22 -3.04 -28.19
N ARG A 211 -9.65 -4.02 -27.37
CA ARG A 211 -11.00 -4.59 -27.46
C ARG A 211 -12.07 -3.54 -27.14
N GLN A 212 -11.87 -2.72 -26.11
CA GLN A 212 -12.78 -1.62 -25.78
C GLN A 212 -12.84 -0.60 -26.91
N GLN A 213 -11.69 -0.24 -27.47
CA GLN A 213 -11.63 0.71 -28.58
C GLN A 213 -12.35 0.16 -29.82
N ALA A 214 -12.19 -1.12 -30.14
CA ALA A 214 -12.94 -1.79 -31.21
C ALA A 214 -14.45 -1.76 -30.94
N ALA A 215 -14.90 -2.04 -29.72
CA ALA A 215 -16.31 -2.00 -29.34
C ALA A 215 -16.91 -0.56 -29.43
N MET A 216 -16.10 0.46 -29.16
CA MET A 216 -16.49 1.87 -29.34
C MET A 216 -16.67 2.21 -30.82
N VAL A 217 -15.78 1.75 -31.71
CA VAL A 217 -15.88 1.97 -33.16
C VAL A 217 -17.08 1.22 -33.75
N GLU A 218 -17.35 0.00 -33.28
CA GLU A 218 -18.51 -0.79 -33.71
C GLU A 218 -19.84 -0.20 -33.19
N GLY A 219 -19.79 0.65 -32.17
CA GLY A 219 -20.96 1.26 -31.54
C GLY A 219 -21.76 0.28 -30.68
N SER A 220 -21.11 -0.79 -30.20
CA SER A 220 -21.64 -1.79 -29.26
C SER A 220 -21.20 -1.55 -27.81
N ALA A 221 -20.35 -0.54 -27.59
CA ALA A 221 -19.82 -0.15 -26.29
C ALA A 221 -20.90 0.37 -25.31
N ILE A 222 -20.78 -0.03 -24.04
CA ILE A 222 -21.45 0.56 -22.88
C ILE A 222 -20.40 1.45 -22.20
N TYR A 223 -20.59 2.77 -22.22
CA TYR A 223 -19.54 3.70 -21.82
C TYR A 223 -19.32 3.70 -20.31
N SER A 224 -20.38 3.48 -19.51
CA SER A 224 -20.25 3.40 -18.04
C SER A 224 -19.36 2.24 -17.58
N GLU A 225 -19.48 1.05 -18.20
CA GLU A 225 -18.64 -0.12 -17.90
C GLU A 225 -17.19 0.10 -18.37
N ILE A 226 -17.02 0.70 -19.55
CA ILE A 226 -15.69 1.03 -20.07
C ILE A 226 -14.99 2.02 -19.13
N ALA A 227 -15.67 3.06 -18.66
CA ALA A 227 -15.10 4.02 -17.72
C ALA A 227 -14.60 3.34 -16.43
N GLU A 228 -15.41 2.47 -15.82
CA GLU A 228 -15.03 1.73 -14.62
C GLU A 228 -13.84 0.79 -14.87
N HIS A 229 -13.82 0.14 -16.03
CA HIS A 229 -12.71 -0.73 -16.42
C HIS A 229 -11.44 0.07 -16.72
N GLN A 230 -11.54 1.24 -17.35
CA GLN A 230 -10.40 2.13 -17.61
C GLN A 230 -9.82 2.66 -16.31
N GLU A 231 -10.66 3.03 -15.34
CA GLU A 231 -10.22 3.45 -14.02
C GLU A 231 -9.44 2.31 -13.31
N LYS A 232 -9.89 1.06 -13.48
CA LYS A 232 -9.15 -0.11 -13.00
C LYS A 232 -7.82 -0.28 -13.74
N MET A 233 -7.81 -0.16 -15.07
CA MET A 233 -6.58 -0.25 -15.87
C MET A 233 -5.55 0.80 -15.45
N VAL A 234 -5.98 2.04 -15.19
CA VAL A 234 -5.09 3.11 -14.69
C VAL A 234 -4.48 2.73 -13.34
N ARG A 235 -5.26 2.19 -12.41
CA ARG A 235 -4.74 1.70 -11.11
C ARG A 235 -3.75 0.57 -11.28
N ASP A 236 -4.08 -0.42 -12.10
CA ASP A 236 -3.22 -1.58 -12.36
C ASP A 236 -1.89 -1.13 -13.01
N LEU A 237 -1.94 -0.22 -13.99
CA LEU A 237 -0.75 0.37 -14.61
C LEU A 237 0.10 1.18 -13.63
N SER A 238 -0.53 1.97 -12.75
CA SER A 238 0.19 2.73 -11.73
C SER A 238 0.91 1.83 -10.74
N GLN A 239 0.31 0.71 -10.34
CA GLN A 239 0.96 -0.27 -9.49
C GLN A 239 2.15 -0.94 -10.19
N ILE A 240 2.01 -1.24 -11.49
CA ILE A 240 3.09 -1.79 -12.30
C ILE A 240 4.24 -0.78 -12.42
N GLU A 241 3.95 0.50 -12.69
CA GLU A 241 4.95 1.57 -12.78
C GLU A 241 5.74 1.73 -11.46
N GLU A 242 5.05 1.76 -10.32
CA GLU A 242 5.70 1.83 -9.00
C GLU A 242 6.62 0.61 -8.79
N SER A 243 6.13 -0.59 -9.10
CA SER A 243 6.91 -1.82 -8.96
C SER A 243 8.12 -1.87 -9.92
N GLN A 244 7.96 -1.35 -11.15
CA GLN A 244 9.03 -1.21 -12.13
C GLN A 244 10.10 -0.22 -11.64
N LYS A 245 9.69 0.86 -10.98
CA LYS A 245 10.60 1.83 -10.39
C LYS A 245 11.42 1.21 -9.27
N ASP A 246 10.80 0.47 -8.35
CA ASP A 246 11.50 -0.23 -7.27
C ASP A 246 12.51 -1.25 -7.84
N LEU A 247 12.08 -2.00 -8.86
CA LEU A 247 12.97 -2.92 -9.58
C LEU A 247 14.14 -2.17 -10.23
N TYR A 248 13.88 -1.05 -10.88
CA TYR A 248 14.92 -0.22 -11.48
C TYR A 248 15.94 0.30 -10.45
N GLU A 249 15.49 0.78 -9.30
CA GLU A 249 16.35 1.26 -8.21
C GLU A 249 17.22 0.13 -7.64
N SER A 250 16.67 -1.08 -7.50
CA SER A 250 17.45 -2.24 -7.06
C SER A 250 18.58 -2.60 -8.03
N ILE A 251 18.35 -2.40 -9.33
CA ILE A 251 19.27 -2.80 -10.42
C ILE A 251 20.34 -1.73 -10.66
N VAL A 252 19.98 -0.45 -10.61
CA VAL A 252 20.90 0.65 -10.95
C VAL A 252 22.07 0.75 -9.97
N THR A 253 21.89 0.29 -8.73
CA THR A 253 22.91 0.32 -7.68
C THR A 253 23.91 -0.82 -7.77
N ILE A 254 23.65 -1.88 -8.57
CA ILE A 254 24.51 -3.06 -8.66
C ILE A 254 25.97 -2.71 -9.03
N PRO A 255 26.25 -1.93 -10.09
CA PRO A 255 27.64 -1.59 -10.46
C PRO A 255 28.35 -0.73 -9.41
N GLU A 256 27.61 0.17 -8.75
CA GLU A 256 28.16 1.02 -7.68
C GLU A 256 28.53 0.17 -6.46
N ARG A 257 27.67 -0.79 -6.09
CA ARG A 257 27.93 -1.76 -5.00
C ARG A 257 29.15 -2.63 -5.30
N GLU A 258 29.31 -3.12 -6.53
CA GLU A 258 30.52 -3.85 -6.94
C GLU A 258 31.78 -2.98 -6.81
N THR A 259 31.71 -1.73 -7.28
CA THR A 259 32.84 -0.79 -7.19
C THR A 259 33.21 -0.51 -5.74
N SER A 260 32.21 -0.32 -4.87
CA SER A 260 32.42 -0.15 -3.44
C SER A 260 33.11 -1.37 -2.83
N ALA A 261 32.62 -2.59 -3.12
CA ALA A 261 33.24 -3.82 -2.62
C ALA A 261 34.69 -3.99 -3.08
N ARG A 262 35.02 -3.60 -4.32
CA ARG A 262 36.42 -3.59 -4.82
C ARG A 262 37.30 -2.60 -4.08
N ASN A 263 36.77 -1.44 -3.71
CA ASN A 263 37.50 -0.47 -2.89
C ASN A 263 37.75 -1.03 -1.48
N SER A 264 36.71 -1.57 -0.82
CA SER A 264 36.85 -2.21 0.50
C SER A 264 37.86 -3.36 0.48
N LEU A 265 37.85 -4.22 -0.55
CA LEU A 265 38.84 -5.28 -0.71
C LEU A 265 40.28 -4.73 -0.73
N ARG A 266 40.51 -3.64 -1.47
CA ARG A 266 41.83 -2.99 -1.52
C ARG A 266 42.23 -2.43 -0.16
N ASP A 267 41.28 -1.84 0.55
CA ASP A 267 41.52 -1.22 1.85
C ASP A 267 41.83 -2.29 2.90
N PHE A 268 41.10 -3.41 2.94
CA PHE A 268 41.42 -4.58 3.78
C PHE A 268 42.82 -5.13 3.50
N ASP A 269 43.21 -5.22 2.23
CA ASP A 269 44.55 -5.66 1.81
C ASP A 269 45.67 -4.74 2.35
N ILE A 270 45.43 -3.43 2.34
CA ILE A 270 46.37 -2.43 2.86
C ILE A 270 46.44 -2.51 4.38
N GLU A 271 45.29 -2.59 5.05
CA GLU A 271 45.21 -2.68 6.51
C GLU A 271 45.93 -3.92 7.02
N MET A 272 45.64 -5.09 6.47
CA MET A 272 46.30 -6.34 6.88
C MET A 272 47.82 -6.29 6.69
N ARG A 273 48.30 -5.64 5.62
CA ARG A 273 49.75 -5.41 5.41
C ARG A 273 50.34 -4.45 6.44
N ASN A 274 49.61 -3.41 6.82
CA ASN A 274 50.05 -2.46 7.84
C ASN A 274 50.12 -3.13 9.23
N LYS A 275 49.12 -3.93 9.60
CA LYS A 275 49.11 -4.72 10.84
C LYS A 275 50.28 -5.71 10.87
N LYS A 276 50.55 -6.41 9.76
CA LYS A 276 51.74 -7.27 9.63
C LYS A 276 53.04 -6.50 9.83
N ARG A 277 53.20 -5.34 9.17
CA ARG A 277 54.41 -4.50 9.34
C ARG A 277 54.58 -4.02 10.77
N ARG A 278 53.49 -3.67 11.46
CA ARG A 278 53.51 -3.25 12.87
C ARG A 278 54.07 -4.35 13.76
N ILE A 279 53.69 -5.60 13.53
CA ILE A 279 54.21 -6.77 14.24
C ILE A 279 55.66 -7.05 13.86
N ASP A 280 56.00 -7.04 12.56
CA ASP A 280 57.37 -7.30 12.09
C ASP A 280 58.37 -6.29 12.70
N ASN A 281 57.95 -5.03 12.91
CA ASN A 281 58.77 -3.99 13.54
C ASN A 281 59.09 -4.25 15.02
N LEU A 282 58.29 -5.05 15.74
CA LEU A 282 58.53 -5.39 17.14
C LEU A 282 59.67 -6.41 17.32
N ASN A 283 60.14 -7.06 16.24
CA ASN A 283 61.20 -8.07 16.26
C ASN A 283 60.98 -9.17 17.32
N LEU A 284 59.73 -9.63 17.48
CA LEU A 284 59.37 -10.66 18.44
C LEU A 284 60.01 -12.02 18.09
N PRO A 285 60.35 -12.86 19.10
CA PRO A 285 60.92 -14.20 18.86
C PRO A 285 60.04 -15.13 18.01
N GLY A 286 58.72 -14.95 18.06
CA GLY A 286 57.72 -15.71 17.31
C GLY A 286 56.31 -15.11 17.48
N LEU A 287 55.29 -15.74 16.90
CA LEU A 287 53.90 -15.31 17.06
C LEU A 287 53.08 -16.42 17.73
N PRO A 288 52.07 -16.08 18.56
CA PRO A 288 51.16 -17.08 19.10
C PRO A 288 50.39 -17.79 17.97
N ASP A 289 50.11 -19.08 18.16
CA ASP A 289 49.35 -19.88 17.21
C ASP A 289 47.93 -19.33 17.00
N ASP A 290 47.28 -18.86 18.08
CA ASP A 290 45.93 -18.29 18.05
C ASP A 290 45.86 -17.04 17.16
N TYR A 291 46.81 -16.12 17.33
CA TYR A 291 46.90 -14.91 16.49
C TYR A 291 47.14 -15.27 15.02
N THR A 292 48.07 -16.21 14.77
CA THR A 292 48.41 -16.64 13.42
C THR A 292 47.22 -17.29 12.71
N ALA A 293 46.40 -18.05 13.44
CA ALA A 293 45.19 -18.67 12.93
C ALA A 293 44.15 -17.62 12.50
N ILE A 294 43.85 -16.64 13.36
CA ILE A 294 42.91 -15.55 13.06
C ILE A 294 43.40 -14.77 11.83
N PHE A 295 44.66 -14.31 11.85
CA PHE A 295 45.25 -13.54 10.75
C PHE A 295 45.21 -14.29 9.41
N THR A 296 45.49 -15.60 9.42
CA THR A 296 45.46 -16.44 8.22
C THR A 296 44.03 -16.68 7.71
N ASN A 297 43.05 -16.76 8.61
CA ASN A 297 41.64 -16.92 8.23
C ASN A 297 41.12 -15.68 7.50
N VAL A 298 41.38 -14.48 8.03
CA VAL A 298 41.00 -13.22 7.38
C VAL A 298 41.64 -13.08 6.01
N ILE A 299 42.92 -13.43 5.86
CA ILE A 299 43.58 -13.44 4.53
C ILE A 299 42.90 -14.41 3.56
N LYS A 300 42.48 -15.59 4.03
CA LYS A 300 41.76 -16.55 3.18
C LYS A 300 40.40 -16.00 2.77
N GLU A 301 39.73 -15.25 3.64
CA GLU A 301 38.43 -14.63 3.34
C GLU A 301 38.57 -13.47 2.36
N ILE A 302 39.56 -12.59 2.54
CA ILE A 302 39.93 -11.55 1.55
C ILE A 302 40.20 -12.19 0.19
N LYS A 303 40.95 -13.29 0.14
CA LYS A 303 41.22 -14.01 -1.10
C LYS A 303 39.96 -14.60 -1.72
N ARG A 304 39.06 -15.17 -0.91
CA ARG A 304 37.76 -15.68 -1.40
C ARG A 304 36.90 -14.55 -1.98
N LEU A 305 36.92 -13.38 -1.35
CA LEU A 305 36.22 -12.19 -1.85
C LEU A 305 36.81 -11.73 -3.20
N ASP A 306 38.14 -11.71 -3.35
CA ASP A 306 38.81 -11.42 -4.62
C ASP A 306 38.43 -12.44 -5.71
N ASP A 307 38.49 -13.73 -5.39
CA ASP A 307 38.08 -14.80 -6.31
C ASP A 307 36.60 -14.64 -6.72
N ALA A 308 35.71 -14.29 -5.79
CA ALA A 308 34.29 -14.06 -6.04
C ALA A 308 34.03 -12.83 -6.93
N LEU A 309 34.79 -11.74 -6.74
CA LEU A 309 34.73 -10.52 -7.57
C LEU A 309 35.31 -10.71 -8.97
N ASN A 310 36.12 -11.75 -9.18
CA ASN A 310 36.73 -12.06 -10.48
C ASN A 310 35.97 -13.16 -11.25
N LEU A 311 34.85 -13.65 -10.72
CA LEU A 311 33.98 -14.57 -11.43
C LEU A 311 33.38 -13.91 -12.70
N PRO A 312 33.12 -14.69 -13.77
CA PRO A 312 32.46 -14.18 -14.97
C PRO A 312 31.08 -13.55 -14.70
N LYS A 313 30.41 -14.02 -13.66
CA LYS A 313 29.18 -13.44 -13.11
C LYS A 313 29.38 -13.16 -11.63
N VAL A 314 29.33 -11.90 -11.25
CA VAL A 314 29.50 -11.48 -9.86
C VAL A 314 28.15 -11.46 -9.17
N ASN A 315 28.07 -12.14 -8.02
CA ASN A 315 26.92 -12.07 -7.13
C ASN A 315 27.17 -10.95 -6.11
N VAL A 316 26.60 -9.77 -6.38
CA VAL A 316 26.87 -8.55 -5.60
C VAL A 316 26.30 -8.61 -4.18
N ASP A 317 25.24 -9.39 -3.94
CA ASP A 317 24.68 -9.55 -2.60
C ASP A 317 25.56 -10.42 -1.70
N ASP A 318 26.08 -11.51 -2.23
CA ASP A 318 27.00 -12.36 -1.48
C ASP A 318 28.33 -11.67 -1.24
N VAL A 319 28.83 -10.94 -2.24
CA VAL A 319 30.01 -10.06 -2.10
C VAL A 319 29.77 -9.01 -1.00
N ALA A 320 28.63 -8.33 -0.99
CA ALA A 320 28.32 -7.32 0.02
C ALA A 320 28.27 -7.92 1.44
N LYS A 321 27.69 -9.11 1.61
CA LYS A 321 27.71 -9.82 2.91
C LYS A 321 29.12 -10.19 3.32
N GLN A 322 29.95 -10.66 2.38
CA GLN A 322 31.35 -11.00 2.65
C GLN A 322 32.16 -9.79 3.08
N VAL A 323 31.95 -8.62 2.45
CA VAL A 323 32.62 -7.37 2.86
C VAL A 323 32.32 -7.04 4.32
N VAL A 324 31.05 -7.11 4.75
CA VAL A 324 30.67 -6.83 6.14
C VAL A 324 31.26 -7.84 7.12
N MET A 325 31.32 -9.12 6.76
CA MET A 325 31.98 -10.13 7.60
C MET A 325 33.48 -9.87 7.73
N ILE A 326 34.16 -9.64 6.61
CA ILE A 326 35.60 -9.36 6.59
C ILE A 326 35.92 -8.07 7.36
N GLU A 327 35.09 -7.04 7.28
CA GLU A 327 35.26 -5.81 8.07
C GLU A 327 35.30 -6.12 9.57
N SER A 328 34.31 -6.89 10.06
CA SER A 328 34.28 -7.33 11.47
C SER A 328 35.48 -8.22 11.85
N ASP A 329 35.95 -9.05 10.93
CA ASP A 329 37.10 -9.93 11.18
C ASP A 329 38.42 -9.15 11.18
N VAL A 330 38.56 -8.13 10.33
CA VAL A 330 39.69 -7.19 10.30
C VAL A 330 39.76 -6.37 11.59
N ASP A 331 38.62 -5.93 12.12
CA ASP A 331 38.53 -5.26 13.41
C ASP A 331 38.97 -6.19 14.55
N SER A 332 38.54 -7.45 14.52
CA SER A 332 38.97 -8.48 15.48
C SER A 332 40.48 -8.73 15.43
N VAL A 333 41.07 -8.71 14.23
CA VAL A 333 42.53 -8.77 14.05
C VAL A 333 43.22 -7.53 14.61
N GLU A 334 42.63 -6.34 14.50
CA GLU A 334 43.20 -5.13 15.10
C GLU A 334 43.25 -5.24 16.62
N GLU A 335 42.15 -5.66 17.25
CA GLU A 335 42.09 -5.85 18.71
C GLU A 335 43.13 -6.88 19.17
N ALA A 336 43.20 -8.03 18.50
CA ALA A 336 44.19 -9.07 18.79
C ALA A 336 45.63 -8.59 18.55
N THR A 337 45.86 -7.77 17.52
CA THR A 337 47.17 -7.18 17.23
C THR A 337 47.57 -6.19 18.32
N GLN A 338 46.65 -5.33 18.74
CA GLN A 338 46.86 -4.36 19.81
C GLN A 338 47.19 -5.07 21.12
N GLN A 339 46.38 -6.05 21.51
CA GLN A 339 46.61 -6.83 22.72
C GLN A 339 47.95 -7.58 22.67
N LEU A 340 48.32 -8.16 21.54
CA LEU A 340 49.62 -8.80 21.35
C LEU A 340 50.78 -7.81 21.51
N VAL A 341 50.66 -6.63 20.91
CA VAL A 341 51.67 -5.56 21.02
C VAL A 341 51.82 -5.11 22.48
N ASP A 342 50.71 -4.93 23.18
CA ASP A 342 50.68 -4.47 24.57
C ASP A 342 51.24 -5.53 25.52
N ASP A 343 50.78 -6.78 25.41
CA ASP A 343 51.26 -7.90 26.21
C ASP A 343 52.76 -8.11 26.01
N ALA A 344 53.25 -8.06 24.76
CA ALA A 344 54.67 -8.22 24.47
C ALA A 344 55.51 -7.05 25.01
N SER A 345 55.07 -5.80 24.81
CA SER A 345 55.79 -4.60 25.25
C SER A 345 55.82 -4.47 26.78
N LEU A 346 54.72 -4.80 27.45
CA LEU A 346 54.63 -4.81 28.91
C LEU A 346 55.44 -5.97 29.50
N ALA A 347 55.38 -7.16 28.90
CA ALA A 347 56.17 -8.31 29.35
C ALA A 347 57.67 -8.01 29.25
N GLU A 348 58.12 -7.39 28.15
CA GLU A 348 59.52 -7.00 28.00
C GLU A 348 59.95 -5.98 29.07
N GLN A 349 59.17 -4.92 29.28
CA GLN A 349 59.46 -3.92 30.32
C GLN A 349 59.44 -4.50 31.73
N ALA A 350 58.49 -5.38 32.03
CA ALA A 350 58.40 -6.07 33.32
C ALA A 350 59.59 -7.03 33.52
N LEU A 351 60.02 -7.75 32.48
CA LEU A 351 61.23 -8.58 32.51
C LEU A 351 62.49 -7.72 32.71
N GLN A 352 62.61 -6.57 32.04
CA GLN A 352 63.73 -5.64 32.25
C GLN A 352 63.74 -5.07 33.67
N PHE A 353 62.58 -4.69 34.22
CA PHE A 353 62.46 -4.18 35.58
C PHE A 353 62.77 -5.25 36.64
N SER A 354 62.26 -6.47 36.45
CA SER A 354 62.46 -7.59 37.36
C SER A 354 63.94 -7.96 37.51
N ASN A 355 64.77 -7.81 36.47
CA ASN A 355 66.22 -8.06 36.53
C ASN A 355 66.93 -7.29 37.66
N ARG A 356 66.35 -6.18 38.15
CA ARG A 356 66.88 -5.42 39.29
C ARG A 356 66.74 -6.15 40.63
N TYR A 357 65.76 -7.06 40.74
CA TYR A 357 65.40 -7.79 41.96
C TYR A 357 65.77 -9.28 41.91
N VAL A 358 66.11 -9.80 40.72
CA VAL A 358 66.55 -11.20 40.51
C VAL A 358 67.71 -11.62 41.43
N ALA A 359 68.62 -10.72 41.77
CA ALA A 359 69.74 -11.02 42.69
C ALA A 359 69.33 -11.05 44.18
N SER A 360 68.20 -10.42 44.52
CA SER A 360 67.76 -10.21 45.90
C SER A 360 66.63 -11.15 46.31
N ASN A 361 65.86 -11.68 45.36
CA ASN A 361 64.67 -12.48 45.61
C ASN A 361 64.61 -13.70 44.69
N GLU A 362 64.73 -14.91 45.28
CA GLU A 362 64.72 -16.19 44.56
C GLU A 362 63.36 -16.48 43.90
N ILE A 363 62.26 -15.96 44.45
CA ILE A 363 60.91 -16.11 43.90
C ILE A 363 60.79 -15.37 42.57
N ILE A 364 61.32 -14.14 42.50
CA ILE A 364 61.36 -13.34 41.26
C ILE A 364 62.33 -13.94 40.26
N ALA A 365 63.47 -14.49 40.71
CA ALA A 365 64.40 -15.19 39.83
C ALA A 365 63.76 -16.42 39.16
N ASN A 366 62.90 -17.16 39.87
CA ASN A 366 62.16 -18.29 39.32
C ASN A 366 61.06 -17.83 38.36
N ALA A 367 60.24 -16.85 38.75
CA ALA A 367 59.19 -16.28 37.91
C ALA A 367 59.75 -15.65 36.62
N SER A 368 60.88 -14.93 36.69
CA SER A 368 61.55 -14.34 35.52
C SER A 368 62.07 -15.42 34.55
N ARG A 369 62.58 -16.55 35.05
CA ARG A 369 62.97 -17.69 34.20
C ARG A 369 61.78 -18.32 33.51
N GLN A 370 60.68 -18.53 34.23
CA GLN A 370 59.45 -19.10 33.69
C GLN A 370 58.80 -18.17 32.65
N ALA A 371 58.72 -16.86 32.95
CA ALA A 371 58.22 -15.85 32.01
C ALA A 371 59.09 -15.77 30.74
N ARG A 372 60.43 -15.80 30.85
CA ARG A 372 61.32 -15.87 29.67
C ARG A 372 61.11 -17.13 28.83
N GLN A 373 60.88 -18.29 29.45
CA GLN A 373 60.56 -19.51 28.69
C GLN A 373 59.24 -19.36 27.92
N LEU A 374 58.22 -18.78 28.55
CA LEU A 374 56.94 -18.50 27.89
C LEU A 374 57.07 -17.47 26.76
N PHE A 375 57.89 -16.44 26.95
CA PHE A 375 58.15 -15.39 25.97
C PHE A 375 58.99 -15.86 24.77
N ASP A 376 60.11 -16.55 25.02
CA ASP A 376 61.09 -16.90 23.99
C ASP A 376 60.78 -18.25 23.30
N GLN A 377 60.15 -19.20 23.99
CA GLN A 377 59.96 -20.57 23.47
C GLN A 377 58.50 -20.91 23.17
N ALA A 378 57.56 -20.47 24.02
CA ALA A 378 56.14 -20.75 23.84
C ALA A 378 55.39 -19.63 23.09
N TYR A 379 56.05 -18.48 22.85
CA TYR A 379 55.48 -17.28 22.22
C TYR A 379 54.17 -16.81 22.87
N ASN A 380 54.00 -17.09 24.17
CA ASN A 380 52.80 -16.74 24.93
C ASN A 380 53.10 -15.52 25.81
N TYR A 381 52.90 -14.35 25.21
CA TYR A 381 53.17 -13.05 25.82
C TYR A 381 52.23 -12.74 26.98
N HIS A 382 50.98 -13.15 26.87
CA HIS A 382 49.96 -12.96 27.90
C HIS A 382 50.32 -13.71 29.19
N ASP A 383 50.61 -15.00 29.11
CA ASP A 383 50.98 -15.80 30.28
C ASP A 383 52.35 -15.39 30.83
N SER A 384 53.28 -14.97 29.95
CA SER A 384 54.56 -14.40 30.38
C SER A 384 54.35 -13.14 31.23
N LEU A 385 53.47 -12.23 30.78
CA LEU A 385 53.12 -11.01 31.49
C LEU A 385 52.46 -11.34 32.84
N ALA A 386 51.50 -12.27 32.87
CA ALA A 386 50.79 -12.67 34.08
C ALA A 386 51.72 -13.26 35.15
N VAL A 387 52.66 -14.11 34.76
CA VAL A 387 53.62 -14.74 35.69
C VAL A 387 54.58 -13.70 36.28
N ILE A 388 55.07 -12.76 35.47
CA ILE A 388 56.00 -11.73 35.96
C ILE A 388 55.28 -10.62 36.75
N SER A 389 54.06 -10.25 36.35
CA SER A 389 53.27 -9.23 37.05
C SER A 389 52.88 -9.69 38.45
N GLN A 390 52.42 -10.94 38.60
CA GLN A 390 52.08 -11.52 39.91
C GLN A 390 53.30 -11.53 40.84
N ALA A 391 54.46 -11.96 40.34
CA ALA A 391 55.68 -12.01 41.14
C ALA A 391 56.19 -10.63 41.56
N LEU A 392 55.99 -9.60 40.73
CA LEU A 392 56.33 -8.21 41.05
C LEU A 392 55.35 -7.59 42.07
N GLU A 393 54.07 -7.92 41.95
CA GLU A 393 53.02 -7.44 42.85
C GLU A 393 53.15 -8.06 44.25
N ASP A 394 53.54 -9.34 44.34
CA ASP A 394 53.79 -10.04 45.61
C ASP A 394 54.99 -9.44 46.37
N GLU A 395 56.00 -8.90 45.69
CA GLU A 395 57.16 -8.25 46.31
C GLU A 395 56.89 -6.77 46.66
N LYS A 396 56.27 -6.02 45.74
CA LYS A 396 55.86 -4.64 45.96
C LYS A 396 54.50 -4.36 45.32
N PRO A 397 53.43 -4.34 46.13
CA PRO A 397 52.10 -3.98 45.68
C PRO A 397 52.08 -2.60 44.99
N GLY A 398 51.44 -2.51 43.81
CA GLY A 398 51.29 -1.30 43.00
C GLY A 398 52.51 -0.92 42.16
N SER A 399 53.50 -1.80 42.02
CA SER A 399 54.66 -1.55 41.14
C SER A 399 54.36 -1.89 39.68
N PHE A 400 53.56 -2.93 39.45
CA PHE A 400 53.11 -3.29 38.11
C PHE A 400 52.13 -2.27 37.55
N ASP A 401 51.16 -1.83 38.34
CA ASP A 401 50.17 -0.82 37.94
C ASP A 401 50.82 0.50 37.49
N LYS A 402 51.90 0.93 38.15
CA LYS A 402 52.65 2.12 37.73
C LYS A 402 53.36 1.93 36.39
N LEU A 403 53.89 0.74 36.14
CA LEU A 403 54.55 0.41 34.88
C LEU A 403 53.54 0.29 33.73
N ALA A 404 52.38 -0.28 33.99
CA ALA A 404 51.26 -0.34 33.05
C ALA A 404 50.74 1.06 32.73
N ASN A 405 50.49 1.90 33.75
CA ASN A 405 50.04 3.29 33.55
C ASN A 405 51.08 4.12 32.78
N ASP A 406 52.37 4.00 33.10
CA ASP A 406 53.45 4.69 32.37
C ASP A 406 53.56 4.24 30.90
N TYR A 407 53.19 3.00 30.59
CA TYR A 407 53.14 2.48 29.22
C TYR A 407 51.92 3.04 28.47
N TYR A 408 50.72 2.95 29.05
CA TYR A 408 49.51 3.46 28.42
C TYR A 408 49.59 4.99 28.20
N ASP A 409 50.10 5.76 29.16
CA ASP A 409 50.34 7.20 29.05
C ASP A 409 51.34 7.59 27.94
N ARG A 410 52.26 6.69 27.59
CA ARG A 410 53.20 6.88 26.47
C ARG A 410 52.64 6.40 25.15
N SER A 411 51.70 5.46 25.16
CA SER A 411 51.04 4.94 23.96
C SER A 411 49.91 5.85 23.45
N GLU A 412 49.29 6.66 24.33
CA GLU A 412 48.26 7.66 23.97
C GLU A 412 48.80 9.00 23.44
N LYS A 413 50.13 9.22 23.46
CA LYS A 413 50.81 10.42 22.92
C LYS A 413 51.44 10.15 21.58
#